data_AF-A0A524M497-F1
#
_entry.id   AF-A0A524M497-F1
#
_cell.length_a   1.000
_cell.length_b   1.000
_cell.length_c   1.000
_cell.angle_alpha   90.00
_cell.angle_beta   90.00
_cell.angle_gamma   90.00
#
_symmetry.space_group_name_H-M   'P 1'
#
loop_
_entity.id
_entity.type
_entity.pdbx_description
1 polymer ?
#
loop_
_entity_poly.entity_id
_entity_poly.type
_entity_poly.pdbx_seq_one_letter_code
_entity_poly.pdbx_strand_id
1 'polypeptide(L)'
;MEISGFLYSQIGYDMGDPMRALIRSTKAGSIGQGATFEANRLEDGEIGKPTLTGPVRYWGEVWHSHWWEIDFSGIAQAGTYEITVSDPAGERLYRSDPIPVDTEILWNATVEAVAIEQFEHRAEVARNRIGWKDCGAEWRECNSHASAIIGLNQVLSVGFQWLTADLVERLTNQIIHGCDYLGILQDTGQRIGAPDGAFVHEIPNHLVVIPGDTAQSVVALAHAGRLLADTHPEKGREYVVRAGRGMNYLLLHARPSGGQGFSTLNHGAPEDFVVPPEFMTRDLAMMMWGCLELYAAGCPDYQHHATRLAREVMARQVPRELAEGGTNGDPELYGHFYTFASARITEKANCHHGVGM
;
A
#
# COMPACT_ATOMS: atom_id res chain seq x y z
N MET A 1 -9.45 31.45 23.01
CA MET A 1 -8.99 30.05 22.89
C MET A 1 -8.66 29.81 21.43
N GLU A 2 -7.58 29.11 21.11
CA GLU A 2 -7.17 28.92 19.71
C GLU A 2 -7.02 27.42 19.45
N ILE A 3 -8.03 26.85 18.79
CA ILE A 3 -7.97 25.52 18.18
C ILE A 3 -7.51 25.75 16.75
N SER A 4 -6.37 25.16 16.37
CA SER A 4 -5.77 25.36 15.06
C SER A 4 -6.14 24.26 14.06
N GLY A 5 -6.77 23.18 14.51
CA GLY A 5 -7.30 22.15 13.64
C GLY A 5 -8.22 21.17 14.37
N PHE A 6 -9.19 20.65 13.63
CA PHE A 6 -10.04 19.53 14.02
C PHE A 6 -10.03 18.52 12.87
N LEU A 7 -9.50 17.33 13.12
CA LEU A 7 -9.19 16.35 12.09
C LEU A 7 -10.05 15.10 12.31
N TYR A 8 -10.70 14.66 11.25
CA TYR A 8 -11.51 13.45 11.18
C TYR A 8 -11.53 12.96 9.72
N SER A 9 -12.00 11.73 9.50
CA SER A 9 -12.18 11.20 8.14
C SER A 9 -13.22 12.02 7.38
N GLN A 10 -12.82 12.61 6.25
CA GLN A 10 -13.73 13.40 5.41
C GLN A 10 -14.72 12.54 4.62
N ILE A 11 -14.45 11.24 4.48
CA ILE A 11 -15.39 10.28 3.88
C ILE A 11 -16.38 9.78 4.95
N GLY A 12 -15.90 9.60 6.19
CA GLY A 12 -16.65 9.02 7.29
C GLY A 12 -15.97 7.78 7.88
N TYR A 13 -16.71 7.04 8.69
CA TYR A 13 -16.22 5.88 9.43
C TYR A 13 -17.11 4.64 9.22
N ASP A 14 -16.48 3.49 9.19
CA ASP A 14 -17.14 2.20 9.16
C ASP A 14 -17.69 1.82 10.54
N MET A 15 -18.94 1.36 10.59
CA MET A 15 -19.56 0.87 11.81
C MET A 15 -18.79 -0.31 12.39
N GLY A 16 -18.49 -0.25 13.70
CA GLY A 16 -17.74 -1.29 14.41
C GLY A 16 -16.23 -1.11 14.36
N ASP A 17 -15.72 -0.23 13.50
CA ASP A 17 -14.31 0.14 13.46
C ASP A 17 -13.99 1.28 14.44
N PRO A 18 -12.70 1.47 14.82
CA PRO A 18 -12.29 2.60 15.63
C PRO A 18 -12.63 3.95 14.96
N MET A 19 -13.37 4.81 15.67
CA MET A 19 -13.76 6.14 15.21
C MET A 19 -13.14 7.23 16.09
N ARG A 20 -12.30 8.06 15.47
CA ARG A 20 -11.51 9.07 16.20
C ARG A 20 -11.46 10.40 15.50
N ALA A 21 -11.59 11.47 16.27
CA ALA A 21 -11.28 12.82 15.84
C ALA A 21 -10.13 13.38 16.68
N LEU A 22 -9.31 14.23 16.08
CA LEU A 22 -8.16 14.85 16.72
C LEU A 22 -8.31 16.36 16.76
N ILE A 23 -8.02 16.95 17.91
CA ILE A 23 -7.91 18.41 18.07
C ILE A 23 -6.44 18.76 18.09
N ARG A 24 -6.06 19.81 17.35
CA ARG A 24 -4.71 20.37 17.31
C ARG A 24 -4.69 21.80 17.86
N SER A 25 -3.67 22.12 18.64
CA SER A 25 -3.35 23.49 19.06
C SER A 25 -1.85 23.71 19.17
N THR A 26 -1.39 24.95 19.04
CA THR A 26 -0.01 25.36 19.40
C THR A 26 0.16 25.66 20.89
N LYS A 27 -0.92 25.61 21.68
CA LYS A 27 -0.93 25.91 23.12
C LYS A 27 -1.52 24.75 23.91
N ALA A 28 -0.76 24.22 24.87
CA ALA A 28 -1.17 23.10 25.72
C ALA A 28 -2.48 23.37 26.51
N GLY A 29 -2.78 24.63 26.80
CA GLY A 29 -3.98 25.03 27.53
C GLY A 29 -5.22 25.30 26.67
N SER A 30 -5.17 25.05 25.35
CA SER A 30 -6.32 25.34 24.48
C SER A 30 -7.54 24.47 24.77
N ILE A 31 -7.37 23.24 25.26
CA ILE A 31 -8.48 22.41 25.72
C ILE A 31 -8.26 22.15 27.21
N GLY A 32 -9.17 22.66 28.04
CA GLY A 32 -9.09 22.53 29.48
C GLY A 32 -9.20 21.07 29.95
N GLN A 33 -8.52 20.74 31.04
CA GLN A 33 -8.67 19.43 31.68
C GLN A 33 -10.14 19.23 32.10
N GLY A 34 -10.74 18.13 31.66
CA GLY A 34 -12.17 17.85 31.90
C GLY A 34 -13.09 18.31 30.77
N ALA A 35 -12.56 18.80 29.65
CA ALA A 35 -13.34 19.01 28.44
C ALA A 35 -14.05 17.71 27.99
N THR A 36 -15.23 17.86 27.42
CA THR A 36 -16.09 16.76 26.97
C THR A 36 -16.49 16.95 25.52
N PHE A 37 -16.93 15.86 24.90
CA PHE A 37 -17.56 15.90 23.59
C PHE A 37 -18.98 15.32 23.66
N GLU A 38 -19.80 15.76 22.72
CA GLU A 38 -21.11 15.20 22.41
C GLU A 38 -21.15 14.86 20.92
N ALA A 39 -21.46 13.61 20.58
CA ALA A 39 -21.77 13.20 19.22
C ALA A 39 -23.29 13.12 19.07
N ASN A 40 -23.82 13.98 18.21
CA ASN A 40 -25.24 14.12 17.95
C ASN A 40 -25.56 13.56 16.57
N ARG A 41 -26.48 12.59 16.48
CA ARG A 41 -27.02 12.17 15.20
C ARG A 41 -27.88 13.30 14.63
N LEU A 42 -27.70 13.59 13.35
CA LEU A 42 -28.54 14.50 12.59
C LEU A 42 -29.72 13.73 12.00
N GLU A 43 -30.94 14.08 12.40
CA GLU A 43 -32.19 13.56 11.83
C GLU A 43 -32.92 14.73 11.17
N ASP A 44 -33.20 14.64 9.87
CA ASP A 44 -33.87 15.70 9.08
C ASP A 44 -33.24 17.11 9.20
N GLY A 45 -31.95 17.19 9.53
CA GLY A 45 -31.22 18.44 9.72
C GLY A 45 -31.35 19.07 11.11
N GLU A 46 -32.04 18.42 12.05
CA GLU A 46 -32.09 18.83 13.45
C GLU A 46 -31.12 18.03 14.33
N ILE A 47 -30.54 18.72 15.32
CA ILE A 47 -29.68 18.10 16.33
C ILE A 47 -30.60 17.45 17.37
N GLY A 48 -30.63 16.11 17.36
CA GLY A 48 -31.30 15.34 18.39
C GLY A 48 -30.57 15.39 19.74
N LYS A 49 -31.05 14.60 20.70
CA LYS A 49 -30.32 14.36 21.95
C LYS A 49 -28.95 13.74 21.64
N PRO A 50 -27.88 14.07 22.40
CA PRO A 50 -26.57 13.43 22.25
C PRO A 50 -26.70 11.92 22.23
N THR A 51 -26.21 11.31 21.15
CA THR A 51 -26.17 9.86 20.95
C THR A 51 -25.05 9.25 21.78
N LEU A 52 -23.93 9.97 21.87
CA LEU A 52 -22.78 9.60 22.67
C LEU A 52 -22.17 10.84 23.31
N THR A 53 -21.70 10.70 24.55
CA THR A 53 -20.88 11.71 25.20
C THR A 53 -19.64 11.06 25.80
N GLY A 54 -18.56 11.82 25.90
CA GLY A 54 -17.32 11.29 26.47
C GLY A 54 -16.27 12.38 26.74
N PRO A 55 -15.12 11.99 27.32
CA PRO A 55 -14.05 12.93 27.60
C PRO A 55 -13.24 13.25 26.34
N VAL A 56 -12.71 14.46 26.26
CA VAL A 56 -11.62 14.81 25.34
C VAL A 56 -10.29 14.55 26.04
N ARG A 57 -9.46 13.65 25.49
CA ARG A 57 -8.22 13.19 26.15
C ARG A 57 -7.00 13.87 25.56
N TYR A 58 -6.13 14.42 26.39
CA TYR A 58 -4.84 14.92 25.93
C TYR A 58 -3.96 13.76 25.48
N TRP A 59 -3.50 13.79 24.22
CA TRP A 59 -2.67 12.74 23.64
C TRP A 59 -1.19 13.04 23.86
N GLY A 60 -0.74 14.27 23.60
CA GLY A 60 0.65 14.65 23.79
C GLY A 60 1.09 15.82 22.91
N GLU A 61 2.40 16.08 22.91
CA GLU A 61 3.04 17.07 22.05
C GLU A 61 3.84 16.38 20.95
N VAL A 62 3.50 16.66 19.69
CA VAL A 62 4.18 16.15 18.50
C VAL A 62 4.24 17.24 17.44
N TRP A 63 5.39 17.40 16.78
CA TRP A 63 5.63 18.43 15.75
C TRP A 63 5.30 19.86 16.22
N HIS A 64 5.78 20.23 17.41
CA HIS A 64 5.55 21.54 18.05
C HIS A 64 4.05 21.90 18.18
N SER A 65 3.20 20.89 18.31
CA SER A 65 1.75 21.02 18.47
C SER A 65 1.27 20.09 19.57
N HIS A 66 0.25 20.54 20.29
CA HIS A 66 -0.47 19.79 21.30
C HIS A 66 -1.71 19.15 20.68
N TRP A 67 -1.95 17.90 21.05
CA TRP A 67 -3.00 17.08 20.45
C TRP A 67 -3.94 16.49 21.50
N TRP A 68 -5.22 16.42 21.15
CA TRP A 68 -6.24 15.73 21.92
C TRP A 68 -7.00 14.75 21.04
N GLU A 69 -7.46 13.67 21.64
CA GLU A 69 -8.22 12.61 21.00
C GLU A 69 -9.66 12.60 21.52
N ILE A 70 -10.58 12.44 20.57
CA ILE A 70 -11.98 12.13 20.79
C ILE A 70 -12.21 10.74 20.23
N ASP A 71 -12.54 9.78 21.10
CA ASP A 71 -12.95 8.43 20.70
C ASP A 71 -14.47 8.35 20.76
N PHE A 72 -15.07 8.22 19.59
CA PHE A 72 -16.53 8.09 19.43
C PHE A 72 -16.92 6.74 18.82
N SER A 73 -16.06 5.72 18.95
CA SER A 73 -16.30 4.34 18.47
C SER A 73 -17.53 3.67 19.10
N GLY A 74 -18.13 4.28 20.14
CA GLY A 74 -19.38 3.83 20.75
C GLY A 74 -20.64 4.05 19.90
N ILE A 75 -20.53 4.73 18.74
CA ILE A 75 -21.64 4.88 17.79
C ILE A 75 -21.91 3.53 17.12
N ALA A 76 -23.10 2.99 17.35
CA ALA A 76 -23.53 1.69 16.84
C ALA A 76 -24.62 1.76 15.76
N GLN A 77 -24.96 2.97 15.30
CA GLN A 77 -26.00 3.17 14.29
C GLN A 77 -25.42 3.97 13.12
N ALA A 78 -25.79 3.57 11.91
CA ALA A 78 -25.46 4.31 10.71
C ALA A 78 -26.21 5.65 10.71
N GLY A 79 -25.57 6.70 10.23
CA GLY A 79 -26.15 8.03 10.15
C GLY A 79 -25.10 9.09 9.97
N THR A 80 -25.55 10.33 9.94
CA THR A 80 -24.66 11.49 9.92
C THR A 80 -24.60 12.09 11.31
N TYR A 81 -23.39 12.33 11.80
CA TYR A 81 -23.14 12.78 13.16
C TYR A 81 -22.43 14.13 13.18
N GLU A 82 -22.61 14.86 14.25
CA GLU A 82 -21.86 16.06 14.52
C GLU A 82 -21.22 15.99 15.90
N ILE A 83 -19.93 16.34 15.98
CA ILE A 83 -19.19 16.35 17.23
C ILE A 83 -19.11 17.80 17.72
N THR A 84 -19.67 18.02 18.91
CA THR A 84 -19.50 19.27 19.66
C THR A 84 -18.51 19.04 20.79
N VAL A 85 -17.55 19.95 20.95
CA VAL A 85 -16.57 19.94 22.04
C VAL A 85 -16.88 21.10 22.98
N SER A 86 -16.95 20.81 24.27
CA SER A 86 -17.23 21.79 25.30
C SER A 86 -16.16 21.78 26.39
N ASP A 87 -15.90 22.94 26.96
CA ASP A 87 -14.99 23.07 28.10
C ASP A 87 -15.63 22.53 29.40
N PRO A 88 -14.89 22.47 30.51
CA PRO A 88 -15.43 22.02 31.79
C PRO A 88 -16.58 22.87 32.34
N ALA A 89 -16.75 24.11 31.88
CA ALA A 89 -17.84 25.01 32.25
C ALA A 89 -19.08 24.83 31.35
N GLY A 90 -18.99 23.99 30.31
CA GLY A 90 -20.04 23.76 29.33
C GLY A 90 -20.06 24.77 28.18
N GLU A 91 -19.07 25.65 28.06
CA GLU A 91 -18.92 26.54 26.91
C GLU A 91 -18.46 25.73 25.70
N ARG A 92 -19.19 25.86 24.59
CA ARG A 92 -18.84 25.19 23.33
C ARG A 92 -17.56 25.78 22.76
N LEU A 93 -16.54 24.94 22.65
CA LEU A 93 -15.24 25.26 22.06
C LEU A 93 -15.20 25.02 20.55
N TYR A 94 -15.86 23.96 20.09
CA TYR A 94 -15.84 23.57 18.68
C TYR A 94 -17.09 22.79 18.29
N ARG A 95 -17.39 22.79 16.99
CA ARG A 95 -18.46 22.03 16.33
C ARG A 95 -17.93 21.56 14.97
N SER A 96 -17.97 20.25 14.70
CA SER A 96 -17.51 19.69 13.42
C SER A 96 -18.51 19.96 12.28
N ASP A 97 -18.08 19.71 11.05
CA ASP A 97 -19.05 19.47 9.95
C ASP A 97 -19.69 18.08 10.14
N PRO A 98 -20.74 17.74 9.36
CA PRO A 98 -21.38 16.44 9.43
C PRO A 98 -20.41 15.30 9.06
N ILE A 99 -20.39 14.26 9.90
CA ILE A 99 -19.51 13.09 9.80
C ILE A 99 -20.37 11.86 9.48
N PRO A 100 -20.25 11.28 8.29
CA PRO A 100 -20.94 10.03 7.96
C PRO A 100 -20.39 8.85 8.75
N VAL A 101 -21.28 8.00 9.24
CA VAL A 101 -20.98 6.68 9.81
C VAL A 101 -21.89 5.67 9.13
N ASP A 102 -21.33 4.65 8.49
CA ASP A 102 -22.12 3.64 7.77
C ASP A 102 -21.38 2.30 7.68
N THR A 103 -21.93 1.32 6.98
CA THR A 103 -21.27 0.04 6.67
C THR A 103 -20.50 0.15 5.36
N GLU A 104 -19.23 -0.24 5.36
CA GLU A 104 -18.35 -0.27 4.18
C GLU A 104 -18.27 1.10 3.46
N ILE A 105 -18.36 2.21 4.20
CA ILE A 105 -18.40 3.57 3.63
C ILE A 105 -17.12 3.92 2.89
N LEU A 106 -15.96 3.54 3.44
CA LEU A 106 -14.68 3.78 2.78
C LEU A 106 -14.62 3.02 1.46
N TRP A 107 -15.04 1.76 1.46
CA TRP A 107 -15.10 0.94 0.25
C TRP A 107 -16.03 1.55 -0.80
N ASN A 108 -17.30 1.77 -0.42
CA ASN A 108 -18.35 2.26 -1.31
C ASN A 108 -18.02 3.64 -1.90
N ALA A 109 -17.37 4.52 -1.13
CA ALA A 109 -17.02 5.85 -1.58
C ALA A 109 -15.75 5.90 -2.46
N THR A 110 -14.89 4.88 -2.41
CA THR A 110 -13.54 4.99 -3.00
C THR A 110 -13.17 3.92 -4.01
N VAL A 111 -13.73 2.71 -3.95
CA VAL A 111 -13.22 1.59 -4.76
C VAL A 111 -13.33 1.85 -6.26
N GLU A 112 -14.48 2.37 -6.74
CA GLU A 112 -14.65 2.70 -8.16
C GLU A 112 -13.69 3.81 -8.59
N ALA A 113 -13.65 4.90 -7.83
CA ALA A 113 -12.80 6.04 -8.15
C ALA A 113 -11.31 5.66 -8.18
N VAL A 114 -10.83 4.90 -7.18
CA VAL A 114 -9.41 4.61 -6.99
C VAL A 114 -8.94 3.41 -7.81
N ALA A 115 -9.70 2.31 -7.84
CA ALA A 115 -9.29 1.08 -8.50
C ALA A 115 -9.67 1.03 -9.99
N ILE A 116 -10.61 1.86 -10.45
CA ILE A 116 -11.12 1.81 -11.83
C ILE A 116 -10.93 3.17 -12.52
N GLU A 117 -11.64 4.22 -12.11
CA GLU A 117 -11.69 5.49 -12.86
C GLU A 117 -10.31 6.15 -12.96
N GLN A 118 -9.52 6.14 -11.87
CA GLN A 118 -8.16 6.68 -11.91
C GLN A 118 -7.27 5.93 -12.90
N PHE A 119 -7.39 4.61 -13.01
CA PHE A 119 -6.58 3.81 -13.94
C PHE A 119 -7.05 3.98 -15.39
N GLU A 120 -8.36 4.07 -15.63
CA GLU A 120 -8.92 4.44 -16.93
C GLU A 120 -8.38 5.79 -17.39
N HIS A 121 -8.47 6.82 -16.54
CA HIS A 121 -7.93 8.14 -16.87
C HIS A 121 -6.42 8.12 -17.10
N ARG A 122 -5.65 7.41 -16.25
CA ARG A 122 -4.19 7.27 -16.41
C ARG A 122 -3.82 6.54 -17.69
N ALA A 123 -4.63 5.60 -18.16
CA ALA A 123 -4.43 4.92 -19.43
C ALA A 123 -4.69 5.85 -20.62
N GLU A 124 -5.72 6.70 -20.55
CA GLU A 124 -6.05 7.68 -21.59
C GLU A 124 -4.94 8.70 -21.81
N VAL A 125 -4.33 9.18 -20.72
CA VAL A 125 -3.27 10.20 -20.74
C VAL A 125 -1.86 9.61 -20.84
N ALA A 126 -1.72 8.29 -20.78
CA ALA A 126 -0.42 7.64 -20.97
C ALA A 126 0.11 7.86 -22.39
N ARG A 127 1.44 7.94 -22.52
CA ARG A 127 2.10 8.09 -23.83
C ARG A 127 1.69 6.96 -24.78
N ASN A 128 1.07 7.34 -25.91
CA ASN A 128 0.51 6.42 -26.90
C ASN A 128 -0.58 5.47 -26.34
N ARG A 129 -1.19 5.79 -25.19
CA ARG A 129 -2.20 4.97 -24.49
C ARG A 129 -1.72 3.55 -24.17
N ILE A 130 -0.43 3.42 -23.85
CA ILE A 130 0.20 2.15 -23.47
C ILE A 130 0.58 2.23 -21.99
N GLY A 131 0.10 1.28 -21.19
CA GLY A 131 0.23 1.31 -19.73
C GLY A 131 -0.51 2.50 -19.10
N TRP A 132 -0.10 2.88 -17.90
CA TRP A 132 -0.63 3.99 -17.13
C TRP A 132 0.43 5.06 -16.92
N LYS A 133 0.02 6.33 -16.96
CA LYS A 133 0.85 7.42 -16.45
C LYS A 133 1.03 7.25 -14.93
N ASP A 134 2.29 7.17 -14.49
CA ASP A 134 2.66 6.84 -13.11
C ASP A 134 2.33 7.95 -12.11
N CYS A 135 2.58 9.21 -12.49
CA CYS A 135 2.27 10.37 -11.66
C CYS A 135 2.04 11.62 -12.54
N GLY A 136 2.31 12.82 -12.02
CA GLY A 136 2.27 14.05 -12.84
C GLY A 136 3.26 14.03 -14.01
N ALA A 137 4.33 13.24 -13.90
CA ALA A 137 5.33 13.04 -14.95
C ALA A 137 4.90 11.95 -15.96
N GLU A 138 5.51 11.98 -17.15
CA GLU A 138 5.27 11.00 -18.24
C GLU A 138 5.88 9.61 -17.97
N TRP A 139 6.26 9.33 -16.73
CA TRP A 139 6.86 8.07 -16.31
C TRP A 139 5.87 6.93 -16.35
N ARG A 140 6.39 5.74 -16.61
CA ARG A 140 5.64 4.48 -16.67
C ARG A 140 6.49 3.33 -16.14
N GLU A 141 6.92 3.46 -14.90
CA GLU A 141 7.88 2.54 -14.29
C GLU A 141 7.28 1.13 -14.10
N CYS A 142 8.11 0.11 -14.29
CA CYS A 142 7.77 -1.31 -14.24
C CYS A 142 7.26 -1.71 -12.84
N ASN A 143 7.99 -1.32 -11.80
CA ASN A 143 7.65 -1.53 -10.38
C ASN A 143 6.30 -0.90 -10.00
N SER A 144 6.02 0.33 -10.46
CA SER A 144 4.74 1.00 -10.19
C SER A 144 3.58 0.27 -10.84
N HIS A 145 3.74 -0.15 -12.11
CA HIS A 145 2.72 -0.95 -12.80
C HIS A 145 2.49 -2.29 -12.11
N ALA A 146 3.56 -3.02 -11.81
CA ALA A 146 3.46 -4.31 -11.14
C ALA A 146 2.76 -4.18 -9.77
N SER A 147 3.12 -3.18 -8.98
CA SER A 147 2.51 -2.93 -7.66
C SER A 147 1.01 -2.58 -7.79
N ALA A 148 0.65 -1.73 -8.76
CA ALA A 148 -0.75 -1.42 -9.05
C ALA A 148 -1.54 -2.67 -9.46
N ILE A 149 -1.02 -3.48 -10.38
CA ILE A 149 -1.66 -4.72 -10.84
C ILE A 149 -1.85 -5.70 -9.68
N ILE A 150 -0.87 -5.82 -8.78
CA ILE A 150 -0.99 -6.66 -7.57
C ILE A 150 -2.18 -6.20 -6.71
N GLY A 151 -2.32 -4.88 -6.48
CA GLY A 151 -3.45 -4.31 -5.76
C GLY A 151 -4.79 -4.57 -6.48
N LEU A 152 -4.86 -4.34 -7.79
CA LEU A 152 -6.06 -4.60 -8.59
C LEU A 152 -6.44 -6.08 -8.58
N ASN A 153 -5.46 -7.00 -8.63
CA ASN A 153 -5.69 -8.44 -8.48
C ASN A 153 -6.25 -8.79 -7.09
N GLN A 154 -5.84 -8.09 -6.02
CA GLN A 154 -6.42 -8.27 -4.68
C GLN A 154 -7.88 -7.80 -4.63
N VAL A 155 -8.19 -6.65 -5.26
CA VAL A 155 -9.57 -6.19 -5.43
C VAL A 155 -10.39 -7.20 -6.22
N LEU A 156 -9.86 -7.78 -7.30
CA LEU A 156 -10.58 -8.79 -8.08
C LEU A 156 -10.73 -10.14 -7.35
N SER A 157 -9.75 -10.54 -6.55
CA SER A 157 -9.78 -11.87 -5.90
C SER A 157 -10.60 -11.93 -4.62
N VAL A 158 -10.61 -10.83 -3.84
CA VAL A 158 -11.33 -10.76 -2.55
C VAL A 158 -12.46 -9.74 -2.62
N GLY A 159 -12.22 -8.61 -3.28
CA GLY A 159 -13.12 -7.47 -3.37
C GLY A 159 -14.33 -7.63 -4.30
N PHE A 160 -14.28 -8.57 -5.25
CA PHE A 160 -15.27 -8.64 -6.34
C PHE A 160 -16.71 -8.86 -5.86
N GLN A 161 -16.91 -9.47 -4.69
CA GLN A 161 -18.25 -9.72 -4.13
C GLN A 161 -19.00 -8.43 -3.78
N TRP A 162 -18.29 -7.32 -3.61
CA TRP A 162 -18.84 -5.99 -3.34
C TRP A 162 -18.87 -5.09 -4.59
N LEU A 163 -18.58 -5.65 -5.76
CA LEU A 163 -18.60 -4.93 -7.03
C LEU A 163 -19.78 -5.40 -7.89
N THR A 164 -20.31 -4.49 -8.70
CA THR A 164 -21.26 -4.86 -9.75
C THR A 164 -20.52 -5.61 -10.88
N ALA A 165 -21.25 -6.37 -11.69
CA ALA A 165 -20.65 -7.09 -12.83
C ALA A 165 -19.93 -6.15 -13.81
N ASP A 166 -20.47 -4.95 -14.04
CA ASP A 166 -19.84 -3.90 -14.87
C ASP A 166 -18.50 -3.44 -14.28
N LEU A 167 -18.45 -3.18 -12.97
CA LEU A 167 -17.22 -2.78 -12.29
C LEU A 167 -16.18 -3.91 -12.31
N VAL A 168 -16.59 -5.17 -12.18
CA VAL A 168 -15.70 -6.33 -12.32
C VAL A 168 -15.10 -6.42 -13.73
N GLU A 169 -15.90 -6.17 -14.77
CA GLU A 169 -15.42 -6.15 -16.15
C GLU A 169 -14.43 -5.00 -16.38
N ARG A 170 -14.75 -3.79 -15.93
CA ARG A 170 -13.86 -2.61 -16.02
C ARG A 170 -12.54 -2.83 -15.27
N LEU A 171 -12.59 -3.36 -14.05
CA LEU A 171 -11.40 -3.73 -13.27
C LEU A 171 -10.54 -4.78 -14.00
N THR A 172 -11.18 -5.80 -14.57
CA THR A 172 -10.51 -6.86 -15.34
C THR A 172 -9.79 -6.27 -16.56
N ASN A 173 -10.42 -5.34 -17.27
CA ASN A 173 -9.81 -4.66 -18.40
C ASN A 173 -8.60 -3.83 -17.98
N GLN A 174 -8.62 -3.18 -16.81
CA GLN A 174 -7.45 -2.47 -16.30
C GLN A 174 -6.31 -3.44 -15.95
N ILE A 175 -6.59 -4.58 -15.32
CA ILE A 175 -5.57 -5.61 -15.05
C ILE A 175 -4.90 -6.07 -16.35
N ILE A 176 -5.69 -6.39 -17.38
CA ILE A 176 -5.18 -6.80 -18.70
C ILE A 176 -4.32 -5.69 -19.31
N HIS A 177 -4.78 -4.45 -19.28
CA HIS A 177 -4.04 -3.29 -19.82
C HIS A 177 -2.66 -3.11 -19.15
N GLY A 178 -2.61 -3.23 -17.82
CA GLY A 178 -1.37 -3.18 -17.07
C GLY A 178 -0.43 -4.36 -17.37
N CYS A 179 -0.97 -5.59 -17.39
CA CYS A 179 -0.18 -6.79 -17.70
C CYS A 179 0.38 -6.78 -19.12
N ASP A 180 -0.38 -6.28 -20.10
CA ASP A 180 0.08 -6.12 -21.48
C ASP A 180 1.26 -5.14 -21.57
N TYR A 181 1.24 -4.06 -20.77
CA TYR A 181 2.39 -3.16 -20.67
C TYR A 181 3.63 -3.86 -20.09
N LEU A 182 3.48 -4.65 -19.02
CA LEU A 182 4.60 -5.45 -18.49
C LEU A 182 5.15 -6.40 -19.56
N GLY A 183 4.28 -7.01 -20.38
CA GLY A 183 4.68 -7.81 -21.53
C GLY A 183 5.54 -7.03 -22.52
N ILE A 184 5.17 -5.79 -22.84
CA ILE A 184 5.95 -4.90 -23.72
C ILE A 184 7.32 -4.59 -23.11
N LEU A 185 7.42 -4.40 -21.79
CA LEU A 185 8.71 -4.17 -21.11
C LEU A 185 9.62 -5.40 -21.20
N GLN A 186 9.07 -6.60 -21.00
CA GLN A 186 9.80 -7.85 -21.15
C GLN A 186 10.30 -8.06 -22.60
N ASP A 187 9.43 -7.83 -23.58
CA ASP A 187 9.76 -7.96 -25.00
C ASP A 187 10.78 -6.89 -25.43
N THR A 188 10.74 -5.71 -24.83
CA THR A 188 11.75 -4.66 -25.04
C THR A 188 13.09 -5.08 -24.49
N GLY A 189 13.15 -5.66 -23.29
CA GLY A 189 14.36 -6.25 -22.72
C GLY A 189 15.02 -7.23 -23.69
N GLN A 190 14.24 -8.17 -24.20
CA GLN A 190 14.74 -9.14 -25.19
C GLN A 190 15.28 -8.46 -26.46
N ARG A 191 14.57 -7.46 -26.99
CA ARG A 191 15.00 -6.73 -28.21
C ARG A 191 16.31 -5.97 -28.03
N ILE A 192 16.61 -5.47 -26.83
CA ILE A 192 17.86 -4.75 -26.53
C ILE A 192 18.98 -5.67 -26.02
N GLY A 193 18.76 -6.98 -26.01
CA GLY A 193 19.77 -7.97 -25.60
C GLY A 193 19.86 -8.21 -24.09
N ALA A 194 18.83 -7.84 -23.32
CA ALA A 194 18.73 -8.27 -21.93
C ALA A 194 18.53 -9.80 -21.83
N PRO A 195 18.89 -10.43 -20.70
CA PRO A 195 18.62 -11.85 -20.47
C PRO A 195 17.14 -12.21 -20.68
N ASP A 196 16.87 -13.43 -21.16
CA ASP A 196 15.50 -13.90 -21.38
C ASP A 196 14.67 -13.80 -20.08
N GLY A 197 13.45 -13.28 -20.19
CA GLY A 197 12.54 -13.10 -19.07
C GLY A 197 12.71 -11.82 -18.26
N ALA A 198 13.83 -11.09 -18.42
CA ALA A 198 14.06 -9.83 -17.73
C ALA A 198 13.12 -8.70 -18.21
N PHE A 199 12.73 -7.81 -17.30
CA PHE A 199 11.91 -6.63 -17.60
C PHE A 199 12.77 -5.37 -17.56
N VAL A 200 12.64 -4.49 -18.55
CA VAL A 200 13.23 -3.15 -18.47
C VAL A 200 12.39 -2.26 -17.55
N HIS A 201 13.04 -1.34 -16.85
CA HIS A 201 12.41 -0.49 -15.86
C HIS A 201 11.35 0.44 -16.47
N GLU A 202 11.64 1.05 -17.63
CA GLU A 202 10.69 1.97 -18.27
C GLU A 202 10.97 2.11 -19.77
N ILE A 203 9.92 2.32 -20.57
CA ILE A 203 10.06 2.76 -21.96
C ILE A 203 9.54 4.19 -22.19
N PRO A 204 10.29 5.05 -22.91
CA PRO A 204 11.60 4.82 -23.53
C PRO A 204 12.79 5.26 -22.64
N ASN A 205 12.54 5.81 -21.45
CA ASN A 205 13.54 6.63 -20.75
C ASN A 205 14.61 5.79 -20.02
N HIS A 206 14.23 4.66 -19.42
CA HIS A 206 15.11 3.87 -18.56
C HIS A 206 15.12 2.39 -18.97
N LEU A 207 15.88 2.10 -20.03
CA LEU A 207 16.04 0.75 -20.59
C LEU A 207 17.02 -0.13 -19.78
N VAL A 208 16.92 -0.09 -18.46
CA VAL A 208 17.75 -0.85 -17.52
C VAL A 208 16.96 -1.99 -16.91
N VAL A 209 17.62 -3.10 -16.57
CA VAL A 209 16.98 -4.24 -15.88
C VAL A 209 17.25 -4.14 -14.40
N ILE A 210 16.18 -4.15 -13.61
CA ILE A 210 16.25 -4.19 -12.14
C ILE A 210 15.61 -5.52 -11.69
N PRO A 211 16.31 -6.37 -10.92
CA PRO A 211 15.74 -7.63 -10.43
C PRO A 211 14.45 -7.44 -9.63
N GLY A 212 14.36 -6.38 -8.81
CA GLY A 212 13.16 -6.04 -8.04
C GLY A 212 11.93 -5.84 -8.92
N ASP A 213 12.07 -5.10 -10.04
CA ASP A 213 10.99 -4.89 -11.01
C ASP A 213 10.53 -6.20 -11.63
N THR A 214 11.48 -7.08 -11.96
CA THR A 214 11.16 -8.40 -12.50
C THR A 214 10.44 -9.25 -11.45
N ALA A 215 10.88 -9.23 -10.18
CA ALA A 215 10.23 -9.97 -9.11
C ALA A 215 8.77 -9.52 -8.88
N GLN A 216 8.51 -8.22 -8.84
CA GLN A 216 7.16 -7.68 -8.73
C GLN A 216 6.31 -8.01 -9.96
N SER A 217 6.87 -7.89 -11.16
CA SER A 217 6.17 -8.21 -12.42
C SER A 217 5.77 -9.69 -12.50
N VAL A 218 6.61 -10.59 -11.98
CA VAL A 218 6.29 -12.01 -11.91
C VAL A 218 5.09 -12.27 -10.99
N VAL A 219 5.03 -11.63 -9.81
CA VAL A 219 3.86 -11.73 -8.92
C VAL A 219 2.61 -11.21 -9.64
N ALA A 220 2.69 -10.01 -10.23
CA ALA A 220 1.58 -9.37 -10.93
C ALA A 220 1.01 -10.26 -12.04
N LEU A 221 1.88 -10.77 -12.92
CA LEU A 221 1.50 -11.59 -14.07
C LEU A 221 1.02 -12.99 -13.66
N ALA A 222 1.66 -13.65 -12.69
CA ALA A 222 1.23 -14.98 -12.24
C ALA A 222 -0.13 -14.91 -11.53
N HIS A 223 -0.34 -13.90 -10.68
CA HIS A 223 -1.61 -13.70 -9.98
C HIS A 223 -2.73 -13.36 -10.97
N ALA A 224 -2.52 -12.42 -11.90
CA ALA A 224 -3.48 -12.10 -12.95
C ALA A 224 -3.76 -13.33 -13.83
N GLY A 225 -2.71 -14.07 -14.19
CA GLY A 225 -2.79 -15.29 -15.00
C GLY A 225 -3.75 -16.33 -14.41
N ARG A 226 -3.69 -16.52 -13.08
CA ARG A 226 -4.58 -17.40 -12.33
C ARG A 226 -6.02 -16.87 -12.28
N LEU A 227 -6.22 -15.59 -11.96
CA LEU A 227 -7.57 -15.01 -11.83
C LEU A 227 -8.32 -14.95 -13.17
N LEU A 228 -7.59 -14.81 -14.27
CA LEU A 228 -8.15 -14.70 -15.61
C LEU A 228 -8.30 -16.05 -16.32
N ALA A 229 -7.92 -17.16 -15.69
CA ALA A 229 -7.86 -18.47 -16.34
C ALA A 229 -9.20 -18.93 -16.93
N ASP A 230 -10.32 -18.63 -16.26
CA ASP A 230 -11.65 -19.06 -16.68
C ASP A 230 -12.37 -18.06 -17.59
N THR A 231 -12.10 -16.76 -17.44
CA THR A 231 -12.80 -15.69 -18.18
C THR A 231 -12.02 -15.20 -19.40
N HIS A 232 -10.69 -15.20 -19.33
CA HIS A 232 -9.79 -14.76 -20.40
C HIS A 232 -8.62 -15.75 -20.55
N PRO A 233 -8.87 -17.02 -20.92
CA PRO A 233 -7.91 -18.11 -20.85
C PRO A 233 -6.63 -17.88 -21.66
N GLU A 234 -6.72 -17.20 -22.80
CA GLU A 234 -5.56 -16.88 -23.64
C GLU A 234 -4.61 -15.90 -22.94
N LYS A 235 -5.15 -14.81 -22.38
CA LYS A 235 -4.39 -13.85 -21.57
C LYS A 235 -3.86 -14.48 -20.29
N GLY A 236 -4.69 -15.27 -19.62
CA GLY A 236 -4.30 -16.01 -18.42
C GLY A 236 -3.05 -16.86 -18.68
N ARG A 237 -3.06 -17.66 -19.75
CA ARG A 237 -1.92 -18.50 -20.15
C ARG A 237 -0.71 -17.66 -20.56
N GLU A 238 -0.91 -16.60 -21.33
CA GLU A 238 0.18 -15.70 -21.73
C GLU A 238 0.93 -15.15 -20.50
N TYR A 239 0.19 -14.63 -19.52
CA TYR A 239 0.78 -14.03 -18.33
C TYR A 239 1.51 -15.06 -17.45
N VAL A 240 0.98 -16.27 -17.29
CA VAL A 240 1.69 -17.36 -16.60
C VAL A 240 3.00 -17.72 -17.30
N VAL A 241 3.02 -17.79 -18.63
CA VAL A 241 4.25 -18.06 -19.40
C VAL A 241 5.28 -16.95 -19.22
N ARG A 242 4.86 -15.68 -19.31
CA ARG A 242 5.74 -14.52 -19.11
C ARG A 242 6.29 -14.46 -17.69
N ALA A 243 5.45 -14.73 -16.68
CA ALA A 243 5.86 -14.84 -15.28
C ALA A 243 6.87 -15.96 -15.07
N GLY A 244 6.67 -17.14 -15.68
CA GLY A 244 7.62 -18.25 -15.62
C GLY A 244 9.00 -17.89 -16.19
N ARG A 245 9.04 -17.21 -17.35
CA ARG A 245 10.30 -16.68 -17.93
C ARG A 245 10.99 -15.71 -16.97
N GLY A 246 10.24 -14.75 -16.41
CA GLY A 246 10.76 -13.79 -15.43
C GLY A 246 11.30 -14.46 -14.17
N MET A 247 10.60 -15.46 -13.64
CA MET A 247 11.06 -16.21 -12.47
C MET A 247 12.33 -17.01 -12.76
N ASN A 248 12.42 -17.63 -13.94
CA ASN A 248 13.62 -18.37 -14.34
C ASN A 248 14.84 -17.45 -14.46
N TYR A 249 14.67 -16.24 -15.01
CA TYR A 249 15.71 -15.21 -14.96
C TYR A 249 16.16 -14.93 -13.53
N LEU A 250 15.23 -14.67 -12.61
CA LEU A 250 15.53 -14.36 -11.21
C LEU A 250 16.30 -15.48 -10.51
N LEU A 251 15.89 -16.73 -10.74
CA LEU A 251 16.47 -17.90 -10.08
C LEU A 251 17.82 -18.33 -10.66
N LEU A 252 18.05 -18.13 -11.96
CA LEU A 252 19.19 -18.71 -12.68
C LEU A 252 20.24 -17.69 -13.09
N HIS A 253 19.88 -16.41 -13.24
CA HIS A 253 20.71 -15.43 -13.94
C HIS A 253 20.81 -14.08 -13.23
N ALA A 254 19.78 -13.64 -12.52
CA ALA A 254 19.79 -12.34 -11.86
C ALA A 254 20.87 -12.24 -10.79
N ARG A 255 21.41 -11.03 -10.64
CA ARG A 255 22.34 -10.67 -9.56
C ARG A 255 21.72 -9.53 -8.75
N PRO A 256 21.98 -9.44 -7.45
CA PRO A 256 21.56 -8.29 -6.65
C PRO A 256 22.13 -6.99 -7.23
N SER A 257 21.37 -5.88 -7.15
CA SER A 257 21.76 -4.58 -7.72
C SER A 257 23.02 -3.98 -7.09
N GLY A 258 23.49 -4.51 -5.96
CA GLY A 258 24.66 -3.99 -5.25
C GLY A 258 24.46 -2.54 -4.81
N GLY A 259 25.54 -1.75 -4.77
CA GLY A 259 25.46 -0.34 -4.40
C GLY A 259 24.75 0.56 -5.43
N GLN A 260 24.68 0.14 -6.70
CA GLN A 260 23.96 0.90 -7.72
C GLN A 260 22.45 0.72 -7.53
N GLY A 261 21.76 1.80 -7.14
CA GLY A 261 20.32 1.79 -6.85
C GLY A 261 19.97 1.57 -5.37
N PHE A 262 20.96 1.53 -4.47
CA PHE A 262 20.72 1.54 -3.02
C PHE A 262 20.97 2.94 -2.45
N SER A 263 19.94 3.55 -1.86
CA SER A 263 20.04 4.82 -1.14
C SER A 263 20.21 4.55 0.35
N THR A 264 21.43 4.77 0.88
CA THR A 264 21.69 4.63 2.33
C THR A 264 20.72 5.47 3.16
N LEU A 265 20.43 6.70 2.72
CA LEU A 265 19.45 7.58 3.36
C LEU A 265 18.04 6.97 3.40
N ASN A 266 17.54 6.44 2.27
CA ASN A 266 16.19 5.85 2.22
C ASN A 266 16.08 4.59 3.08
N HIS A 267 17.18 3.88 3.27
CA HIS A 267 17.26 2.68 4.09
C HIS A 267 17.68 2.96 5.55
N GLY A 268 17.92 4.22 5.92
CA GLY A 268 18.43 4.58 7.25
C GLY A 268 19.80 3.95 7.58
N ALA A 269 20.58 3.60 6.56
CA ALA A 269 21.90 3.04 6.71
C ALA A 269 22.95 4.15 6.92
N PRO A 270 24.04 3.88 7.67
CA PRO A 270 25.18 4.81 7.78
C PRO A 270 25.73 5.23 6.42
N GLU A 271 26.32 6.42 6.33
CA GLU A 271 26.90 6.95 5.08
C GLU A 271 28.01 6.05 4.51
N ASP A 272 28.76 5.37 5.38
CA ASP A 272 29.84 4.45 5.03
C ASP A 272 29.37 2.99 4.85
N PHE A 273 28.05 2.75 4.84
CA PHE A 273 27.50 1.41 4.67
C PHE A 273 27.82 0.82 3.30
N VAL A 274 28.53 -0.31 3.29
CA VAL A 274 28.84 -1.06 2.06
C VAL A 274 27.76 -2.11 1.82
N VAL A 275 27.00 -1.92 0.73
CA VAL A 275 25.91 -2.83 0.35
C VAL A 275 26.48 -4.22 0.02
N PRO A 276 26.06 -5.28 0.73
CA PRO A 276 26.53 -6.62 0.43
C PRO A 276 25.97 -7.09 -0.92
N PRO A 277 26.66 -8.01 -1.63
CA PRO A 277 26.20 -8.56 -2.90
C PRO A 277 25.10 -9.63 -2.68
N GLU A 278 24.04 -9.26 -1.97
CA GLU A 278 22.93 -10.12 -1.56
C GLU A 278 21.60 -9.49 -1.99
N PHE A 279 20.61 -10.32 -2.32
CA PHE A 279 19.25 -9.84 -2.53
C PHE A 279 18.70 -9.28 -1.22
N MET A 280 17.96 -8.18 -1.31
CA MET A 280 17.24 -7.63 -0.15
C MET A 280 16.11 -8.59 0.25
N THR A 281 15.69 -8.54 1.50
CA THR A 281 14.64 -9.43 2.02
C THR A 281 13.32 -9.20 1.29
N ARG A 282 13.03 -7.96 0.91
CA ARG A 282 11.89 -7.66 0.04
C ARG A 282 11.95 -8.37 -1.32
N ASP A 283 13.13 -8.46 -1.94
CA ASP A 283 13.28 -9.09 -3.25
C ASP A 283 13.04 -10.60 -3.11
N LEU A 284 13.62 -11.20 -2.07
CA LEU A 284 13.39 -12.61 -1.73
C LEU A 284 11.92 -12.90 -1.42
N ALA A 285 11.23 -11.99 -0.71
CA ALA A 285 9.81 -12.12 -0.42
C ALA A 285 8.94 -12.02 -1.68
N MET A 286 9.25 -11.10 -2.60
CA MET A 286 8.57 -11.01 -3.90
C MET A 286 8.84 -12.24 -4.77
N MET A 287 10.08 -12.74 -4.81
CA MET A 287 10.42 -13.99 -5.51
C MET A 287 9.69 -15.18 -4.89
N MET A 288 9.58 -15.26 -3.56
CA MET A 288 8.84 -16.31 -2.87
C MET A 288 7.36 -16.24 -3.26
N TRP A 289 6.75 -15.05 -3.21
CA TRP A 289 5.35 -14.86 -3.60
C TRP A 289 5.13 -15.23 -5.08
N GLY A 290 6.01 -14.80 -5.99
CA GLY A 290 5.92 -15.14 -7.41
C GLY A 290 5.97 -16.66 -7.64
N CYS A 291 6.81 -17.39 -6.90
CA CYS A 291 6.85 -18.85 -6.95
C CYS A 291 5.54 -19.49 -6.45
N LEU A 292 4.92 -18.92 -5.41
CA LEU A 292 3.62 -19.39 -4.89
C LEU A 292 2.49 -19.16 -5.89
N GLU A 293 2.43 -17.98 -6.53
CA GLU A 293 1.41 -17.70 -7.55
C GLU A 293 1.60 -18.59 -8.79
N LEU A 294 2.85 -18.82 -9.23
CA LEU A 294 3.13 -19.77 -10.32
C LEU A 294 2.74 -21.20 -9.95
N TYR A 295 3.02 -21.65 -8.73
CA TYR A 295 2.56 -22.94 -8.22
C TYR A 295 1.04 -23.04 -8.24
N ALA A 296 0.35 -22.02 -7.72
CA ALA A 296 -1.11 -21.95 -7.70
C ALA A 296 -1.73 -21.87 -9.11
N ALA A 297 -0.99 -21.34 -10.09
CA ALA A 297 -1.36 -21.32 -11.51
C ALA A 297 -1.06 -22.64 -12.26
N GLY A 298 -0.65 -23.70 -11.55
CA GLY A 298 -0.43 -25.02 -12.14
C GLY A 298 1.00 -25.30 -12.62
N CYS A 299 2.00 -24.53 -12.14
CA CYS A 299 3.41 -24.78 -12.41
C CYS A 299 4.09 -25.41 -11.16
N PRO A 300 3.99 -26.75 -10.95
CA PRO A 300 4.36 -27.39 -9.69
C PRO A 300 5.85 -27.24 -9.31
N ASP A 301 6.73 -27.09 -10.30
CA ASP A 301 8.19 -27.01 -10.11
C ASP A 301 8.61 -25.81 -9.23
N TYR A 302 7.78 -24.76 -9.14
CA TYR A 302 8.09 -23.58 -8.33
C TYR A 302 7.87 -23.78 -6.81
N GLN A 303 7.20 -24.86 -6.38
CA GLN A 303 6.96 -25.12 -4.95
C GLN A 303 8.27 -25.26 -4.15
N HIS A 304 9.25 -25.96 -4.72
CA HIS A 304 10.55 -26.14 -4.07
C HIS A 304 11.28 -24.81 -3.90
N HIS A 305 11.23 -23.95 -4.92
CA HIS A 305 11.84 -22.63 -4.88
C HIS A 305 11.15 -21.71 -3.87
N ALA A 306 9.81 -21.70 -3.82
CA ALA A 306 9.06 -20.97 -2.79
C ALA A 306 9.48 -21.40 -1.38
N THR A 307 9.60 -22.71 -1.13
CA THR A 307 9.99 -23.24 0.18
C THR A 307 11.42 -22.82 0.56
N ARG A 308 12.36 -22.85 -0.39
CA ARG A 308 13.74 -22.37 -0.15
C ARG A 308 13.76 -20.89 0.19
N LEU A 309 13.12 -20.06 -0.62
CA LEU A 309 13.07 -18.61 -0.43
C LEU A 309 12.39 -18.24 0.89
N ALA A 310 11.32 -18.94 1.27
CA ALA A 310 10.66 -18.75 2.56
C ALA A 310 11.62 -18.97 3.74
N ARG A 311 12.46 -20.01 3.69
CA ARG A 311 13.47 -20.25 4.73
C ARG A 311 14.50 -19.12 4.79
N GLU A 312 14.93 -18.61 3.64
CA GLU A 312 15.87 -17.48 3.58
C GLU A 312 15.27 -16.20 4.15
N VAL A 313 14.02 -15.88 3.82
CA VAL A 313 13.29 -14.73 4.39
C VAL A 313 13.14 -14.89 5.91
N MET A 314 12.65 -16.04 6.38
CA MET A 314 12.46 -16.31 7.81
C MET A 314 13.78 -16.26 8.60
N ALA A 315 14.89 -16.70 8.01
CA ALA A 315 16.21 -16.64 8.64
C ALA A 315 16.70 -15.20 8.88
N ARG A 316 16.08 -14.20 8.24
CA ARG A 316 16.39 -12.78 8.41
C ARG A 316 15.45 -12.07 9.38
N GLN A 317 14.53 -12.78 10.04
CA GLN A 317 13.68 -12.16 11.06
C GLN A 317 14.54 -11.65 12.22
N VAL A 318 14.29 -10.41 12.64
CA VAL A 318 14.98 -9.81 13.79
C VAL A 318 14.51 -10.51 15.05
N PRO A 319 15.42 -11.09 15.85
CA PRO A 319 15.05 -11.76 17.08
C PRO A 319 14.58 -10.72 18.10
N ARG A 320 13.71 -11.14 19.03
CA ARG A 320 13.03 -10.21 19.95
C ARG A 320 14.01 -9.41 20.79
N GLU A 321 15.10 -10.03 21.23
CA GLU A 321 16.17 -9.38 22.00
C GLU A 321 16.91 -8.27 21.23
N LEU A 322 16.71 -8.17 19.91
CA LEU A 322 17.27 -7.14 19.03
C LEU A 322 16.16 -6.27 18.39
N ALA A 323 14.94 -6.29 18.92
CA ALA A 323 13.85 -5.46 18.42
C ALA A 323 14.19 -3.96 18.44
N GLU A 324 13.72 -3.24 17.44
CA GLU A 324 13.88 -1.78 17.36
C GLU A 324 12.76 -1.08 18.15
N GLY A 325 12.96 0.19 18.53
CA GLY A 325 11.96 0.94 19.31
C GLY A 325 11.98 0.60 20.81
N GLY A 326 10.83 0.71 21.49
CA GLY A 326 10.72 0.42 22.93
C GLY A 326 11.30 1.49 23.86
N THR A 327 11.73 2.63 23.33
CA THR A 327 12.23 3.77 24.11
C THR A 327 11.20 4.91 24.05
N ASN A 328 11.10 5.71 25.11
CA ASN A 328 10.17 6.85 25.20
C ASN A 328 8.66 6.51 25.09
N GLY A 329 8.28 5.27 25.39
CA GLY A 329 6.87 4.84 25.33
C GLY A 329 6.43 4.34 23.95
N ASP A 330 7.33 4.32 22.97
CA ASP A 330 7.05 3.68 21.68
C ASP A 330 6.97 2.15 21.87
N PRO A 331 6.05 1.46 21.17
CA PRO A 331 5.98 0.01 21.23
C PRO A 331 7.28 -0.64 20.73
N GLU A 332 7.63 -1.77 21.33
CA GLU A 332 8.70 -2.66 20.84
C GLU A 332 8.32 -3.12 19.42
N LEU A 333 9.09 -2.71 18.41
CA LEU A 333 8.91 -3.15 17.03
C LEU A 333 9.63 -4.49 16.87
N TYR A 334 8.92 -5.58 17.11
CA TYR A 334 9.42 -6.95 16.91
C TYR A 334 8.80 -7.61 15.67
N GLY A 335 9.48 -8.64 15.14
CA GLY A 335 8.96 -9.45 14.02
C GLY A 335 9.22 -8.90 12.61
N HIS A 336 9.90 -7.77 12.50
CA HIS A 336 10.41 -7.25 11.23
C HIS A 336 11.69 -8.00 10.80
N PHE A 337 12.23 -7.68 9.62
CA PHE A 337 13.35 -8.41 9.02
C PHE A 337 14.60 -7.53 8.85
N TYR A 338 15.78 -8.14 8.84
CA TYR A 338 16.98 -7.51 8.30
C TYR A 338 16.87 -7.37 6.77
N THR A 339 17.42 -6.31 6.21
CA THR A 339 17.46 -6.06 4.76
C THR A 339 18.32 -7.10 4.05
N PHE A 340 19.47 -7.46 4.63
CA PHE A 340 20.40 -8.46 4.09
C PHE A 340 20.70 -9.52 5.16
N ALA A 341 21.20 -10.69 4.76
CA ALA A 341 21.53 -11.75 5.72
C ALA A 341 22.82 -11.42 6.50
N SER A 342 23.77 -10.72 5.87
CA SER A 342 25.05 -10.37 6.49
C SER A 342 25.08 -9.02 7.19
N ALA A 343 24.00 -8.22 7.12
CA ALA A 343 23.99 -6.85 7.63
C ALA A 343 22.92 -6.63 8.70
N ARG A 344 23.28 -5.90 9.76
CA ARG A 344 22.36 -5.50 10.85
C ARG A 344 21.64 -4.17 10.54
N ILE A 345 21.06 -4.09 9.35
CA ILE A 345 20.16 -3.01 8.96
C ILE A 345 18.80 -3.63 8.68
N THR A 346 17.75 -3.01 9.21
CA THR A 346 16.40 -3.54 9.12
C THR A 346 15.71 -3.06 7.86
N GLU A 347 14.93 -3.97 7.27
CA GLU A 347 14.18 -3.71 6.05
C GLU A 347 13.11 -2.67 6.35
N LYS A 348 13.17 -1.52 5.68
CA LYS A 348 12.16 -0.47 5.79
C LYS A 348 11.09 -0.72 4.71
N ALA A 349 9.83 -0.48 5.06
CA ALA A 349 8.73 -0.73 4.15
C ALA A 349 8.80 0.18 2.91
N ASN A 350 8.61 -0.40 1.71
CA ASN A 350 8.42 0.32 0.44
C ASN A 350 9.49 1.39 0.10
N CYS A 351 10.78 1.10 0.30
CA CYS A 351 11.83 1.95 -0.27
C CYS A 351 11.73 1.97 -1.80
N HIS A 352 11.41 3.10 -2.42
CA HIS A 352 11.47 3.21 -3.89
C HIS A 352 12.93 3.06 -4.35
N HIS A 353 13.19 2.18 -5.33
CA HIS A 353 14.50 2.08 -5.94
C HIS A 353 14.64 3.24 -6.91
N GLY A 354 15.47 4.23 -6.58
CA GLY A 354 15.85 5.22 -7.56
C GLY A 354 16.66 4.53 -8.66
N VAL A 355 16.30 4.77 -9.93
CA VAL A 355 17.27 4.63 -11.02
C VAL A 355 18.34 5.67 -10.70
N GLY A 356 19.50 5.23 -10.21
CA GLY A 356 20.53 6.13 -9.69
C GLY A 356 20.78 7.29 -10.64
N MET A 357 20.79 8.52 -10.10
CA MET A 357 21.26 9.70 -10.84
C MET A 357 22.74 9.58 -11.18
#